data_AF-A0A4V1FZZ8-F1
#
_entry.id   AF-A0A4V1FZZ8-F1
#
_cell.length_a   1.000
_cell.length_b   1.000
_cell.length_c   1.000
_cell.angle_alpha   90.00
_cell.angle_beta   90.00
_cell.angle_gamma   90.00
#
_symmetry.space_group_name_H-M   'P 1'
#
loop_
_entity.id
_entity.type
_entity.pdbx_description
1 polymer ?
#
loop_
_entity_poly.entity_id
_entity_poly.type
_entity_poly.pdbx_seq_one_letter_code
_entity_poly.pdbx_strand_id
1 'polypeptide(L)'
;MPEADTDEQLDQFCRLVEEETGEEPLPDPYIGDICWVMIHHPIEFHGETFTAEFDINLSEDGVTPQWGEIRIDLPDEEREAILEDVGSRLEYSEGDEALYEFSASEDQIPELMEDLRKVHAEIYG
;
A
#
# COMPACT_ATOMS: atom_id res chain seq x y z
N MET A 1 -1.11 -9.57 -28.98
CA MET A 1 -2.42 -9.66 -28.32
C MET A 1 -2.29 -10.77 -27.32
N PRO A 2 -2.46 -10.48 -26.02
CA PRO A 2 -3.63 -9.76 -25.52
C PRO A 2 -3.32 -8.67 -24.48
N GLU A 3 -3.74 -7.42 -24.71
CA GLU A 3 -3.91 -6.43 -23.63
C GLU A 3 -5.23 -6.67 -22.87
N ALA A 4 -6.16 -7.45 -23.45
CA ALA A 4 -7.49 -7.67 -22.89
C ALA A 4 -7.53 -8.68 -21.74
N ASP A 5 -6.60 -9.64 -21.68
CA ASP A 5 -6.57 -10.64 -20.61
C ASP A 5 -5.96 -10.07 -19.32
N THR A 6 -5.03 -9.11 -19.44
CA THR A 6 -4.32 -8.52 -18.30
C THR A 6 -5.23 -7.61 -17.46
N ASP A 7 -6.05 -6.77 -18.10
CA ASP A 7 -7.01 -5.90 -17.41
C ASP A 7 -8.03 -6.75 -16.62
N GLU A 8 -8.49 -7.89 -17.17
CA GLU A 8 -9.41 -8.79 -16.48
C GLU A 8 -8.76 -9.46 -15.25
N GLN A 9 -7.46 -9.81 -15.33
CA GLN A 9 -6.72 -10.37 -14.20
C GLN A 9 -6.48 -9.34 -13.09
N LEU A 10 -6.13 -8.10 -13.46
CA LEU A 10 -5.95 -7.01 -12.52
C LEU A 10 -7.27 -6.66 -11.81
N ASP A 11 -8.37 -6.57 -12.54
CA ASP A 11 -9.70 -6.36 -11.96
C ASP A 11 -10.09 -7.49 -10.99
N GLN A 12 -9.78 -8.74 -11.36
CA GLN A 12 -10.01 -9.89 -10.48
C GLN A 12 -9.13 -9.83 -9.22
N PHE A 13 -7.88 -9.39 -9.35
CA PHE A 13 -6.95 -9.23 -8.23
C PHE A 13 -7.48 -8.18 -7.27
N CYS A 14 -7.82 -7.00 -7.77
CA CYS A 14 -8.36 -5.92 -6.96
C CYS A 14 -9.63 -6.35 -6.21
N ARG A 15 -10.56 -7.03 -6.90
CA ARG A 15 -11.79 -7.52 -6.26
C ARG A 15 -11.51 -8.53 -5.15
N LEU A 16 -10.64 -9.52 -5.39
CA LEU A 16 -10.34 -10.55 -4.39
C LEU A 16 -9.56 -9.98 -3.19
N VAL A 17 -8.67 -9.03 -3.43
CA VAL A 17 -7.99 -8.31 -2.35
C VAL A 17 -9.01 -7.55 -1.50
N GLU A 18 -9.93 -6.79 -2.09
CA GLU A 18 -11.00 -6.11 -1.35
C GLU A 18 -11.86 -7.09 -0.53
N GLU A 19 -12.21 -8.25 -1.09
CA GLU A 19 -12.99 -9.28 -0.40
C GLU A 19 -12.24 -9.92 0.80
N GLU A 20 -10.94 -10.11 0.69
CA GLU A 20 -10.12 -10.77 1.73
C GLU A 20 -9.64 -9.78 2.81
N THR A 21 -9.23 -8.57 2.42
CA THR A 21 -8.64 -7.58 3.34
C THR A 21 -9.66 -6.57 3.86
N GLY A 22 -10.77 -6.35 3.14
CA GLY A 22 -11.75 -5.31 3.41
C GLY A 22 -11.33 -3.91 2.97
N GLU A 23 -10.17 -3.78 2.32
CA GLU A 23 -9.58 -2.52 1.88
C GLU A 23 -9.61 -2.43 0.34
N GLU A 24 -9.98 -1.28 -0.20
CA GLU A 24 -10.07 -1.07 -1.66
C GLU A 24 -8.66 -0.87 -2.25
N PRO A 25 -8.14 -1.83 -3.03
CA PRO A 25 -6.86 -1.66 -3.70
C PRO A 25 -7.00 -0.70 -4.89
N LEU A 26 -6.11 0.28 -4.97
CA LEU A 26 -6.10 1.29 -6.04
C LEU A 26 -4.92 1.03 -6.98
N PRO A 27 -5.12 0.42 -8.15
CA PRO A 27 -4.04 0.23 -9.11
C PRO A 27 -3.62 1.57 -9.76
N ASP A 28 -2.32 1.77 -9.97
CA ASP A 28 -1.81 2.93 -10.71
C ASP A 28 -2.23 2.83 -12.19
N PRO A 29 -3.03 3.79 -12.70
CA PRO A 29 -3.58 3.74 -14.06
C PRO A 29 -2.54 4.02 -15.15
N TYR A 30 -1.31 4.37 -14.81
CA TYR A 30 -0.24 4.73 -15.74
C TYR A 30 0.84 3.64 -15.87
N ILE A 31 0.80 2.61 -15.03
CA ILE A 31 1.72 1.48 -15.09
C ILE A 31 0.95 0.29 -15.69
N GLY A 32 1.49 -0.29 -16.77
CA GLY A 32 0.84 -1.35 -17.57
C GLY A 32 0.69 -2.70 -16.85
N ASP A 33 0.94 -3.80 -17.55
CA ASP A 33 0.61 -5.19 -17.15
C ASP A 33 1.09 -5.68 -15.76
N ILE A 34 1.97 -4.92 -15.10
CA ILE A 34 2.62 -5.12 -13.80
C ILE A 34 2.57 -3.75 -13.11
N CYS A 35 1.59 -3.52 -12.24
CA CYS A 35 1.29 -2.19 -11.70
C CYS A 35 1.65 -2.08 -10.21
N TRP A 36 1.67 -0.83 -9.72
CA TRP A 36 1.59 -0.58 -8.29
C TRP A 36 0.14 -0.58 -7.85
N VAL A 37 -0.11 -1.23 -6.73
CA VAL A 37 -1.42 -1.27 -6.08
C VAL A 37 -1.27 -0.60 -4.73
N MET A 38 -1.97 0.52 -4.55
CA MET A 38 -2.01 1.25 -3.28
C MET A 38 -3.08 0.62 -2.39
N ILE A 39 -2.72 0.26 -1.15
CA ILE A 39 -3.64 -0.35 -0.19
C ILE A 39 -3.48 0.33 1.16
N HIS A 40 -4.59 0.80 1.74
CA HIS A 40 -4.58 1.31 3.10
C HIS A 40 -4.53 0.16 4.11
N HIS A 41 -3.66 0.25 5.10
CA HIS A 41 -3.60 -0.74 6.18
C HIS A 41 -3.11 -0.10 7.48
N PRO A 42 -3.65 -0.51 8.65
CA PRO A 42 -3.13 -0.05 9.92
C PRO A 42 -1.70 -0.54 10.15
N ILE A 43 -0.86 0.34 10.69
CA ILE A 43 0.52 0.03 11.10
C ILE A 43 0.79 0.64 12.48
N GLU A 44 1.59 -0.04 13.29
CA GLU A 44 2.00 0.45 14.60
C GLU A 44 3.46 0.93 14.58
N PHE A 45 3.68 2.17 15.00
CA PHE A 45 5.01 2.71 15.28
C PHE A 45 5.04 3.23 16.70
N HIS A 46 6.03 2.76 17.49
CA HIS A 46 6.21 3.19 18.88
C HIS A 46 4.95 3.02 19.76
N GLY A 47 4.08 2.05 19.46
CA GLY A 47 2.83 1.80 20.18
C GLY A 47 1.64 2.67 19.77
N GLU A 48 1.84 3.58 18.80
CA GLU A 48 0.79 4.39 18.19
C GLU A 48 0.36 3.77 16.85
N THR A 49 -0.94 3.72 16.59
CA THR A 49 -1.48 3.22 15.33
C THR A 49 -1.67 4.34 14.32
N PHE A 50 -1.22 4.09 13.09
CA PHE A 50 -1.39 4.93 11.93
C PHE A 50 -2.12 4.15 10.85
N THR A 51 -2.88 4.84 10.00
CA THR A 51 -3.30 4.28 8.72
C THR A 51 -2.26 4.68 7.69
N ALA A 52 -1.58 3.70 7.10
CA ALA A 52 -0.63 3.93 6.03
C ALA A 52 -1.22 3.47 4.70
N GLU A 53 -0.95 4.20 3.62
CA GLU A 53 -1.11 3.72 2.25
C GLU A 53 0.18 2.98 1.86
N PHE A 54 0.06 1.71 1.48
CA PHE A 54 1.19 0.89 1.06
C PHE A 54 1.23 0.77 -0.46
N ASP A 55 2.38 1.10 -1.04
CA ASP A 55 2.68 0.83 -2.44
C ASP A 55 3.12 -0.62 -2.59
N ILE A 56 2.24 -1.45 -3.15
CA ILE A 56 2.52 -2.85 -3.43
C ILE A 56 2.88 -3.00 -4.90
N ASN A 57 4.09 -3.47 -5.18
CA ASN A 57 4.47 -3.88 -6.52
C ASN A 57 3.87 -5.25 -6.83
N LEU A 58 2.95 -5.30 -7.80
CA LEU A 58 2.35 -6.52 -8.35
C LEU A 58 3.06 -6.90 -9.65
N SER A 59 3.62 -8.11 -9.70
CA SER A 59 4.34 -8.63 -10.87
C SER A 59 3.99 -10.09 -11.18
N GLU A 60 4.41 -10.59 -12.35
CA GLU A 60 4.28 -12.02 -12.69
C GLU A 60 4.93 -12.91 -11.63
N ASP A 61 6.04 -12.47 -11.03
CA ASP A 61 6.82 -13.24 -10.06
C ASP A 61 6.26 -13.16 -8.61
N GLY A 62 5.29 -12.27 -8.35
CA GLY A 62 4.70 -12.10 -7.03
C GLY A 62 4.38 -10.65 -6.65
N VAL A 63 4.10 -10.46 -5.37
CA VAL A 63 3.77 -9.18 -4.72
C VAL A 63 4.83 -8.80 -3.69
N THR A 64 5.24 -7.53 -3.68
CA THR A 64 6.24 -7.01 -2.72
C THR A 64 5.92 -5.57 -2.32
N PRO A 65 6.00 -5.20 -1.03
CA PRO A 65 5.85 -3.81 -0.63
C PRO A 65 7.07 -2.98 -1.06
N GLN A 66 6.84 -1.71 -1.39
CA GLN A 66 7.88 -0.75 -1.77
C GLN A 66 7.96 0.37 -0.73
N TRP A 67 6.86 1.11 -0.59
CA TRP A 67 6.76 2.30 0.26
C TRP A 67 5.49 2.27 1.09
N GLY A 68 5.51 3.03 2.17
CA GLY A 68 4.33 3.32 2.97
C GLY A 68 4.24 4.82 3.20
N GLU A 69 3.06 5.39 3.05
CA GLU A 69 2.78 6.80 3.26
C GLU A 69 1.77 7.00 4.38
N ILE A 70 2.04 7.94 5.28
CA ILE A 70 1.15 8.29 6.40
C ILE A 70 0.87 9.78 6.35
N ARG A 71 -0.43 10.12 6.36
CA ARG A 71 -0.90 11.49 6.50
C ARG A 71 -1.41 11.74 7.92
N ILE A 72 -1.04 12.88 8.49
CA ILE A 72 -1.53 13.33 9.79
C ILE A 72 -2.01 14.78 9.72
N ASP A 73 -3.02 15.11 10.51
CA ASP A 73 -3.46 16.48 10.76
C ASP A 73 -2.42 17.22 11.61
N LEU A 74 -2.26 18.53 11.36
CA LEU A 74 -1.40 19.41 12.12
C LEU A 74 -2.21 20.40 12.97
N PRO A 75 -1.66 20.84 14.12
CA PRO A 75 -0.41 20.36 14.73
C PRO A 75 -0.61 19.06 15.51
N ASP A 76 0.35 18.14 15.43
CA ASP A 76 0.38 16.93 16.26
C ASP A 76 1.83 16.56 16.60
N GLU A 77 2.39 17.24 17.60
CA GLU A 77 3.81 17.11 17.97
C GLU A 77 4.20 15.67 18.35
N GLU A 78 3.28 14.87 18.88
CA GLU A 78 3.55 13.48 19.28
C GLU A 78 3.64 12.57 18.06
N ARG A 79 2.65 12.63 17.15
CA ARG A 79 2.65 11.84 15.91
C ARG A 79 3.74 12.31 14.95
N GLU A 80 4.01 13.62 14.87
CA GLU A 80 5.12 14.17 14.10
C GLU A 80 6.47 13.59 14.57
N ALA A 81 6.74 13.59 15.87
CA ALA A 81 8.00 13.06 16.42
C ALA A 81 8.19 11.55 16.16
N ILE A 82 7.11 10.76 16.20
CA ILE A 82 7.14 9.33 15.87
C ILE A 82 7.50 9.13 14.40
N LEU A 83 6.86 9.87 13.49
CA LEU A 83 7.04 9.71 12.05
C LEU A 83 8.39 10.26 11.55
N GLU A 84 8.94 11.29 12.19
CA GLU A 84 10.31 11.77 11.91
C GLU A 84 11.41 10.75 12.26
N ASP A 85 11.15 9.79 13.16
CA ASP A 85 12.10 8.73 13.52
C ASP A 85 12.11 7.58 12.50
N VAL A 86 10.97 7.28 11.89
CA VAL A 86 10.78 6.10 11.03
C VAL A 86 10.72 6.42 9.54
N GLY A 87 10.49 7.68 9.17
CA GLY A 87 10.26 8.10 7.79
C GLY A 87 10.80 9.50 7.48
N SER A 88 10.50 9.96 6.28
CA SER A 88 10.86 11.30 5.79
C SER A 88 9.60 12.09 5.49
N ARG A 89 9.57 13.35 5.95
CA ARG A 89 8.50 14.28 5.60
C ARG A 89 8.61 14.66 4.13
N LEU A 90 7.53 14.46 3.37
CA LEU A 90 7.44 14.90 1.98
C LEU A 90 7.00 16.36 1.90
N GLU A 91 7.46 17.07 0.86
CA GLU A 91 6.93 18.40 0.52
C GLU A 91 5.50 18.24 0.00
N TYR A 92 4.55 18.19 0.93
CA TYR A 92 3.13 18.14 0.63
C TYR A 92 2.51 19.53 0.74
N SER A 93 1.66 19.88 -0.22
CA SER A 93 0.98 21.17 -0.25
C SER A 93 -0.52 20.98 -0.46
N GLU A 94 -1.24 20.60 0.60
CA GLU A 94 -2.67 20.94 0.75
C GLU A 94 -3.10 20.86 2.23
N GLY A 95 -3.61 21.97 2.78
CA GLY A 95 -4.21 22.04 4.14
C GLY A 95 -3.24 22.21 5.32
N ASP A 96 -3.77 21.91 6.53
CA ASP A 96 -3.04 21.78 7.81
C ASP A 96 -2.70 20.29 8.02
N GLU A 97 -2.01 19.65 7.07
CA GLU A 97 -1.65 18.23 7.11
C GLU A 97 -0.15 18.04 6.81
N ALA A 98 0.42 16.92 7.27
CA ALA A 98 1.76 16.47 6.90
C ALA A 98 1.71 15.05 6.34
N LEU A 99 2.50 14.82 5.28
CA LEU A 99 2.69 13.51 4.65
C LEU A 99 4.11 13.03 4.96
N TYR A 100 4.21 11.78 5.42
CA TYR A 100 5.46 11.10 5.71
C TYR A 100 5.56 9.81 4.90
N GLU A 101 6.72 9.56 4.31
CA GLU A 101 7.03 8.33 3.56
C GLU A 101 8.06 7.50 4.33
N PHE A 102 7.88 6.18 4.36
CA PHE A 102 8.82 5.23 4.92
C PHE A 102 9.01 4.03 3.98
N SER A 103 10.17 3.37 4.08
CA SER A 103 10.40 2.13 3.34
C SER A 103 9.57 1.01 3.97
N ALA A 104 8.62 0.46 3.21
CA ALA A 104 7.76 -0.60 3.68
C ALA A 104 8.47 -1.95 3.66
N SER A 105 8.13 -2.81 4.61
CA SER A 105 8.64 -4.16 4.72
C SER A 105 7.51 -5.12 5.08
N GLU A 106 7.66 -6.37 4.66
CA GLU A 106 6.65 -7.41 4.93
C GLU A 106 6.47 -7.69 6.41
N ASP A 107 7.52 -7.51 7.22
CA ASP A 107 7.48 -7.72 8.67
C ASP A 107 6.53 -6.75 9.38
N GLN A 108 6.22 -5.61 8.75
CA GLN A 108 5.27 -4.62 9.29
C GLN A 108 3.81 -4.98 8.99
N ILE A 109 3.58 -5.74 7.92
CA ILE A 109 2.24 -6.06 7.39
C ILE A 109 2.14 -7.54 7.00
N PRO A 110 2.49 -8.49 7.89
CA PRO A 110 2.65 -9.89 7.53
C PRO A 110 1.34 -10.54 7.09
N GLU A 111 0.22 -10.18 7.73
CA GLU A 111 -1.12 -10.70 7.40
C GLU A 111 -1.57 -10.21 6.03
N LEU A 112 -1.47 -8.90 5.77
CA LEU A 112 -1.76 -8.33 4.45
C LEU A 112 -0.91 -9.00 3.35
N MET A 113 0.39 -9.21 3.58
CA MET A 113 1.25 -9.86 2.60
C MET A 113 0.91 -11.34 2.37
N GLU A 114 0.40 -12.05 3.38
CA GLU A 114 -0.11 -13.42 3.22
C GLU A 114 -1.33 -13.44 2.30
N ASP A 115 -2.29 -12.55 2.55
CA ASP A 115 -3.52 -12.44 1.76
C ASP A 115 -3.23 -12.05 0.30
N LEU A 116 -2.37 -11.04 0.09
CA LEU A 116 -2.00 -10.60 -1.25
C LEU A 116 -1.31 -11.71 -2.06
N ARG A 117 -0.46 -12.53 -1.43
CA ARG A 117 0.20 -13.67 -2.10
C ARG A 117 -0.78 -14.77 -2.42
N LYS A 118 -1.74 -15.04 -1.54
CA LYS A 118 -2.80 -16.03 -1.79
C LYS A 118 -3.63 -15.62 -3.01
N VAL A 119 -4.07 -14.36 -3.07
CA VAL A 119 -4.82 -13.82 -4.22
C VAL A 119 -3.96 -13.83 -5.49
N HIS A 120 -2.70 -13.40 -5.40
CA HIS A 120 -1.77 -13.45 -6.54
C HIS A 120 -1.64 -14.86 -7.12
N ALA A 121 -1.39 -15.86 -6.27
CA ALA A 121 -1.24 -17.24 -6.70
C ALA A 121 -2.52 -17.84 -7.31
N GLU A 122 -3.70 -17.35 -6.92
CA GLU A 122 -4.97 -17.80 -7.50
C GLU A 122 -5.18 -17.29 -8.93
N ILE A 123 -4.66 -16.09 -9.24
CA ILE A 123 -4.93 -15.40 -10.52
C ILE A 123 -3.79 -15.58 -11.52
N TYR A 124 -2.54 -15.54 -11.05
CA TYR A 124 -1.33 -15.54 -11.89
C TYR A 124 -0.52 -16.84 -11.79
N GLY A 125 -0.85 -17.73 -10.84
CA GLY A 125 -0.14 -19.00 -10.58
C GLY A 125 -0.53 -20.19 -11.45
#